data_AF-A0A078A9W5-F1
#
_entry.id   AF-A0A078A9W5-F1
#
_cell.length_a   1.000
_cell.length_b   1.000
_cell.length_c   1.000
_cell.angle_alpha   90.00
_cell.angle_beta   90.00
_cell.angle_gamma   90.00
#
_symmetry.space_group_name_H-M   'P 1'
#
loop_
_entity.id
_entity.type
_entity.pdbx_description
1 polymer ?
#
loop_
_entity_poly.entity_id
_entity_poly.type
_entity_poly.pdbx_seq_one_letter_code
_entity_poly.pdbx_strand_id
1 'polypeptide(L)'
;MDEHSNLKEPLLNKQHTHLDFKEEEQKMQKPKFKSQQDLLLLNAQQNSVQFQKDKDDKQLEFSDENKDELEKEEQIDQQPKFLHEDDQHDEELLEGDENKFKLKEYENLLVKNQPSLYENKRHIKEYYGEHVETKKYTSFTAWTLVFIVIGLSIIPLEIFLSEFIAKLENKLIKQMQTSIINERYLFGDLTEWFTYFCQLVMNISDVPMIRYIIYLLYFTGDSILATKTGLVAFFGEFIVVVAKLAYKEPRPYWTDNDIQSYKCQNDFEGPSDHIFIIVFLCTYINLLYLRKYSRHSRTTESVLFLIFQFLVVSFTIFSSMLLGHSYLFQCIVGAIYGLFFVILCLQMDNELHYFVEKCAFIQKKSRKYKFNLLFIIIGFLVVSVVFYNLDLEEQQTPPIEWYSNSKKKCAGQLHEFQGGFIGLKDTFLDTSVIMCIPAMIFGVSFAISIDEENLRWTKTSAPLTATRAIIGLLTTAGVDYMIRLVLSDISNKHTSIYVLNNAIPYIVTTFYAFGIFPLIAEVINISRTSQLKEFEFEESSKNTVQDDEEDSNIHQIASRYQPVQIVNLGDIKIENLEDLDKTLTANQQQISQLQLRHSMSRQESAKFGESQSQVNKSRQQQ
;
A
#
# COMPACT_ATOMS: atom_id res chain seq x y z
N MET A 1 -35.85 -45.54 -58.43
CA MET A 1 -36.68 -44.54 -57.73
C MET A 1 -35.74 -43.44 -57.34
N ASP A 2 -35.86 -42.36 -58.09
CA ASP A 2 -34.95 -41.24 -58.20
C ASP A 2 -35.06 -40.25 -57.02
N GLU A 3 -34.16 -39.26 -57.10
CA GLU A 3 -34.13 -37.97 -56.41
C GLU A 3 -33.24 -37.88 -55.17
N HIS A 4 -32.09 -37.22 -55.35
CA HIS A 4 -31.83 -36.01 -54.56
C HIS A 4 -30.85 -35.05 -55.28
N SER A 5 -31.48 -34.02 -55.86
CA SER A 5 -31.11 -32.60 -55.91
C SER A 5 -29.65 -32.16 -55.70
N ASN A 6 -29.10 -31.61 -56.79
CA ASN A 6 -28.04 -30.62 -56.84
C ASN A 6 -28.41 -29.32 -56.11
N LEU A 7 -27.44 -28.72 -55.41
CA LEU A 7 -27.36 -27.27 -55.19
C LEU A 7 -25.88 -26.85 -55.21
N LYS A 8 -25.54 -26.14 -56.30
CA LYS A 8 -24.29 -25.40 -56.51
C LYS A 8 -24.48 -23.98 -55.98
N GLU A 9 -23.44 -23.43 -55.35
CA GLU A 9 -23.18 -21.99 -55.27
C GLU A 9 -21.67 -21.73 -54.99
N PRO A 10 -21.13 -20.52 -55.19
CA PRO A 10 -20.05 -20.32 -56.15
C PRO A 10 -18.69 -19.95 -55.54
N LEU A 11 -17.66 -20.21 -56.34
CA LEU A 11 -16.26 -19.82 -56.15
C LEU A 11 -16.09 -18.30 -56.07
N LEU A 12 -15.61 -17.80 -54.93
CA LEU A 12 -15.04 -16.46 -54.81
C LEU A 12 -13.52 -16.54 -54.98
N ASN A 13 -13.06 -15.92 -56.06
CA ASN A 13 -11.69 -15.84 -56.51
C ASN A 13 -10.90 -14.82 -55.67
N LYS A 14 -9.91 -15.26 -54.89
CA LYS A 14 -8.91 -14.37 -54.27
C LYS A 14 -7.55 -14.62 -54.93
N GLN A 15 -7.16 -13.66 -55.77
CA GLN A 15 -5.82 -13.55 -56.34
C GLN A 15 -4.80 -13.34 -55.22
N HIS A 16 -3.87 -14.29 -55.06
CA HIS A 16 -2.61 -14.05 -54.37
C HIS A 16 -1.54 -13.77 -55.42
N THR A 17 -1.00 -12.55 -55.37
CA THR A 17 0.22 -12.13 -56.03
C THR A 17 1.40 -12.90 -55.46
N HIS A 18 1.96 -13.79 -56.28
CA HIS A 18 3.29 -14.36 -56.10
C HIS A 18 4.32 -13.27 -56.44
N LEU A 19 5.08 -12.82 -55.45
CA LEU A 19 6.34 -12.11 -55.66
C LEU A 19 7.47 -13.10 -55.41
N ASP A 20 8.18 -13.44 -56.49
CA ASP A 20 9.42 -14.19 -56.50
C ASP A 20 10.53 -13.37 -55.80
N PHE A 21 11.06 -13.91 -54.71
CA PHE A 21 12.42 -13.62 -54.25
C PHE A 21 13.18 -14.96 -54.26
N LYS A 22 13.90 -15.19 -55.35
CA LYS A 22 15.00 -16.16 -55.44
C LYS A 22 16.30 -15.38 -55.54
N GLU A 23 17.35 -15.99 -55.00
CA GLU A 23 18.76 -15.57 -54.98
C GLU A 23 19.20 -14.69 -53.80
N GLU A 24 19.49 -15.34 -52.66
CA GLU A 24 20.80 -15.28 -52.00
C GLU A 24 20.81 -16.22 -50.76
N GLU A 25 20.92 -17.53 -50.97
CA GLU A 25 21.21 -18.46 -49.87
C GLU A 25 22.00 -19.68 -50.38
N GLN A 26 23.24 -19.43 -50.81
CA GLN A 26 24.24 -20.49 -50.95
C GLN A 26 25.56 -20.00 -50.36
N LYS A 27 25.73 -20.24 -49.05
CA LYS A 27 27.00 -20.63 -48.37
C LYS A 27 26.81 -20.57 -46.85
N MET A 28 26.15 -21.58 -46.27
CA MET A 28 26.43 -21.99 -44.89
C MET A 28 26.09 -23.48 -44.76
N GLN A 29 27.12 -24.32 -44.91
CA GLN A 29 27.04 -25.73 -44.52
C GLN A 29 26.85 -25.80 -43.00
N LYS A 30 25.62 -26.09 -42.57
CA LYS A 30 25.34 -26.48 -41.19
C LYS A 30 25.96 -27.87 -40.92
N PRO A 31 26.75 -28.05 -39.85
CA PRO A 31 27.22 -29.37 -39.47
C PRO A 31 26.03 -30.24 -39.04
N LYS A 32 25.90 -31.43 -39.66
CA LYS A 32 24.98 -32.47 -39.19
C LYS A 32 25.54 -33.07 -37.91
N PHE A 33 25.00 -32.67 -36.76
CA PHE A 33 25.21 -33.39 -35.51
C PHE A 33 24.42 -34.70 -35.54
N LYS A 34 25.09 -35.83 -35.23
CA LYS A 34 24.53 -37.17 -35.40
C LYS A 34 23.69 -37.64 -34.23
N SER A 35 23.65 -36.93 -33.11
CA SER A 35 22.73 -37.21 -32.03
C SER A 35 22.51 -35.99 -31.13
N GLN A 36 21.38 -35.96 -30.43
CA GLN A 36 21.06 -34.95 -29.42
C GLN A 36 22.05 -34.96 -28.23
N GLN A 37 22.78 -36.07 -28.03
CA GLN A 37 23.88 -36.20 -27.09
C GLN A 37 25.12 -35.39 -27.52
N ASP A 38 25.42 -35.31 -28.82
CA ASP A 38 26.57 -34.53 -29.31
C ASP A 38 26.37 -33.03 -29.07
N LEU A 39 25.14 -32.55 -29.17
CA LEU A 39 24.79 -31.15 -28.90
C LEU A 39 24.90 -30.82 -27.39
N LEU A 40 24.53 -31.77 -26.52
CA LEU A 40 24.69 -31.64 -25.07
C LEU A 40 26.16 -31.67 -24.65
N LEU A 41 26.97 -32.53 -25.28
CA LEU A 41 28.41 -32.59 -25.02
C LEU A 41 29.13 -31.31 -25.48
N LEU A 42 28.72 -30.76 -26.62
CA LEU A 42 29.28 -29.51 -27.15
C LEU A 42 28.95 -28.31 -26.26
N ASN A 43 27.70 -28.22 -25.78
CA ASN A 43 27.30 -27.17 -24.84
C ASN A 43 28.01 -27.29 -23.48
N ALA A 44 28.19 -28.52 -22.98
CA ALA A 44 28.96 -28.77 -21.76
C ALA A 44 30.45 -28.38 -21.93
N GLN A 45 31.04 -28.68 -23.09
CA GLN A 45 32.41 -28.28 -23.41
C GLN A 45 32.55 -26.76 -23.56
N GLN A 46 31.63 -26.09 -24.26
CA GLN A 46 31.66 -24.63 -24.41
C GLN A 46 31.52 -23.92 -23.06
N ASN A 47 30.64 -24.41 -22.18
CA ASN A 47 30.50 -23.85 -20.83
C ASN A 47 31.76 -24.08 -19.98
N SER A 48 32.43 -25.24 -20.11
CA SER A 48 33.70 -25.49 -19.40
C SER A 48 34.85 -24.59 -19.86
N VAL A 49 34.92 -24.29 -21.17
CA VAL A 49 35.96 -23.40 -21.74
C VAL A 49 35.71 -21.95 -21.35
N GLN A 50 34.46 -21.50 -21.34
CA GLN A 50 34.10 -20.15 -20.89
C GLN A 50 34.44 -19.97 -19.40
N PHE A 51 34.15 -20.98 -18.57
CA PHE A 51 34.43 -20.95 -17.14
C PHE A 51 35.93 -20.99 -16.81
N GLN A 52 36.74 -21.69 -17.63
CA GLN A 52 38.19 -21.68 -17.49
C GLN A 52 38.78 -20.31 -17.85
N LYS A 53 38.26 -19.70 -18.92
CA LYS A 53 38.71 -18.38 -19.39
C LYS A 53 38.42 -17.26 -18.39
N ASP A 54 37.23 -17.26 -17.77
CA ASP A 54 36.89 -16.30 -16.71
C ASP A 54 37.73 -16.49 -15.44
N LYS A 55 38.27 -17.69 -15.21
CA LYS A 55 39.16 -18.01 -14.07
C LYS A 55 40.59 -17.55 -14.33
N ASP A 56 41.06 -17.71 -15.57
CA ASP A 56 42.38 -17.27 -16.01
C ASP A 56 42.44 -15.73 -16.12
N ASP A 57 41.37 -15.09 -16.60
CA ASP A 57 41.28 -13.62 -16.66
C ASP A 57 41.24 -12.98 -15.25
N LYS A 58 40.63 -13.64 -14.26
CA LYS A 58 40.66 -13.20 -12.85
C LYS A 58 41.98 -13.47 -12.13
N GLN A 59 42.78 -14.44 -12.59
CA GLN A 59 44.13 -14.67 -12.05
C GLN A 59 45.16 -13.71 -12.63
N LEU A 60 44.94 -13.18 -13.84
CA LEU A 60 45.81 -12.16 -14.43
C LEU A 60 45.65 -10.76 -13.82
N GLU A 61 44.51 -10.44 -13.20
CA GLU A 61 44.29 -9.13 -12.57
C GLU A 61 44.89 -9.00 -11.15
N PHE A 62 45.49 -10.07 -10.58
CA PHE A 62 46.01 -10.06 -9.20
C PHE A 62 47.53 -10.21 -9.08
N SER A 63 48.30 -10.17 -10.17
CA SER A 63 49.75 -10.43 -10.12
C SER A 63 50.69 -9.25 -10.39
N ASP A 64 50.22 -8.04 -10.66
CA ASP A 64 51.11 -6.90 -10.91
C ASP A 64 50.57 -5.60 -10.31
N GLU A 65 50.88 -5.35 -9.03
CA GLU A 65 51.06 -3.98 -8.54
C GLU A 65 52.01 -3.94 -7.31
N ASN A 66 53.27 -3.69 -7.64
CA ASN A 66 54.27 -2.89 -6.91
C ASN A 66 54.25 -2.93 -5.37
N LYS A 67 55.15 -3.78 -4.84
CA LYS A 67 56.01 -3.42 -3.72
C LYS A 67 57.03 -2.39 -4.22
N ASP A 68 57.04 -1.20 -3.64
CA ASP A 68 58.22 -0.37 -3.33
C ASP A 68 57.76 1.06 -3.07
N GLU A 69 57.65 1.42 -1.79
CA GLU A 69 58.07 2.73 -1.25
C GLU A 69 57.74 2.75 0.26
N LEU A 70 58.75 2.35 1.03
CA LEU A 70 58.82 2.49 2.47
C LEU A 70 59.98 3.45 2.77
N GLU A 71 59.75 4.32 3.75
CA GLU A 71 60.68 5.25 4.39
C GLU A 71 60.88 6.63 3.72
N LYS A 72 60.21 7.66 4.27
CA LYS A 72 60.86 8.67 5.11
C LYS A 72 59.88 9.71 5.66
N GLU A 73 60.12 10.04 6.95
CA GLU A 73 59.90 11.35 7.60
C GLU A 73 58.45 11.84 7.75
N GLU A 74 57.99 12.49 8.81
CA GLU A 74 58.48 12.79 10.16
C GLU A 74 57.25 13.37 10.90
N GLN A 75 57.32 13.40 12.23
CA GLN A 75 56.33 13.95 13.16
C GLN A 75 55.77 15.31 12.75
N ILE A 76 54.44 15.55 12.82
CA ILE A 76 53.86 16.78 13.41
C ILE A 76 52.47 16.45 14.01
N ASP A 77 52.36 16.77 15.28
CA ASP A 77 51.21 16.86 16.16
C ASP A 77 50.31 18.06 15.75
N GLN A 78 48.98 17.92 15.65
CA GLN A 78 47.98 18.94 16.04
C GLN A 78 46.53 18.62 15.64
N GLN A 79 45.65 18.77 16.64
CA GLN A 79 44.18 18.81 16.56
C GLN A 79 43.68 20.06 15.81
N PRO A 80 42.51 20.01 15.12
CA PRO A 80 41.87 21.24 14.66
C PRO A 80 41.05 21.88 15.79
N LYS A 81 41.57 23.01 16.31
CA LYS A 81 40.77 24.05 16.97
C LYS A 81 39.98 24.81 15.90
N PHE A 82 38.66 24.81 16.01
CA PHE A 82 37.81 25.76 15.29
C PHE A 82 38.03 27.16 15.89
N LEU A 83 38.49 28.07 15.04
CA LEU A 83 38.74 29.48 15.35
C LEU A 83 37.51 30.31 14.95
N HIS A 84 37.13 31.18 15.88
CA HIS A 84 36.26 32.32 15.69
C HIS A 84 36.85 33.27 14.63
N GLU A 85 36.03 33.69 13.67
CA GLU A 85 36.27 34.92 12.91
C GLU A 85 35.45 36.03 13.56
N ASP A 86 36.20 36.99 14.12
CA ASP A 86 35.76 38.33 14.47
C ASP A 86 35.74 39.18 13.20
N ASP A 87 34.58 39.73 12.85
CA ASP A 87 34.48 40.93 12.02
C ASP A 87 33.89 42.05 12.87
N GLN A 88 34.79 42.90 13.38
CA GLN A 88 34.47 44.22 13.91
C GLN A 88 34.43 45.20 12.73
N HIS A 89 33.27 45.80 12.47
CA HIS A 89 33.20 47.13 11.90
C HIS A 89 32.26 47.98 12.73
N ASP A 90 32.81 49.10 13.16
CA ASP A 90 32.21 50.14 13.99
C ASP A 90 30.91 50.70 13.40
N GLU A 91 29.86 50.80 14.21
CA GLU A 91 28.84 51.83 14.05
C GLU A 91 28.31 52.25 15.42
N GLU A 92 29.04 53.19 16.02
CA GLU A 92 28.61 53.97 17.17
C GLU A 92 27.74 55.13 16.67
N LEU A 93 26.43 55.04 16.84
CA LEU A 93 25.54 56.21 16.79
C LEU A 93 24.33 56.00 17.71
N LEU A 94 24.31 56.85 18.74
CA LEU A 94 23.25 57.07 19.71
C LEU A 94 21.90 57.33 19.02
N GLU A 95 20.86 56.57 19.37
CA GLU A 95 19.49 57.11 19.51
C GLU A 95 18.50 56.09 20.12
N GLY A 96 17.95 56.45 21.29
CA GLY A 96 16.58 56.10 21.68
C GLY A 96 16.33 54.77 22.42
N ASP A 97 16.51 54.78 23.74
CA ASP A 97 16.13 53.70 24.67
C ASP A 97 14.61 53.37 24.70
N GLU A 98 13.77 54.15 24.02
CA GLU A 98 12.32 53.90 23.92
C GLU A 98 11.93 52.85 22.86
N ASN A 99 12.76 52.58 21.85
CA ASN A 99 12.41 51.62 20.78
C ASN A 99 12.74 50.17 21.14
N LYS A 100 13.67 49.95 22.08
CA LYS A 100 14.01 48.60 22.56
C LYS A 100 12.92 48.00 23.45
N PHE A 101 12.16 48.85 24.14
CA PHE A 101 10.99 48.42 24.92
C PHE A 101 9.81 48.06 24.00
N LYS A 102 9.57 48.86 22.95
CA LYS A 102 8.52 48.60 21.95
C LYS A 102 8.80 47.33 21.13
N LEU A 103 10.07 47.01 20.82
CA LEU A 103 10.40 45.78 20.10
C LEU A 103 10.13 44.52 20.95
N LYS A 104 10.45 44.56 22.25
CA LYS A 104 10.14 43.47 23.19
C LYS A 104 8.64 43.34 23.43
N GLU A 105 7.90 44.44 23.42
CA GLU A 105 6.44 44.43 23.53
C GLU A 105 5.79 43.87 22.24
N TYR A 106 6.33 44.20 21.07
CA TYR A 106 5.91 43.62 19.78
C TYR A 106 6.24 42.13 19.65
N GLU A 107 7.42 41.68 20.11
CA GLU A 107 7.75 40.24 20.16
C GLU A 107 6.84 39.50 21.14
N ASN A 108 6.55 40.08 22.31
CA ASN A 108 5.62 39.49 23.26
C ASN A 108 4.17 39.47 22.72
N LEU A 109 3.76 40.48 21.95
CA LEU A 109 2.46 40.51 21.25
C LEU A 109 2.40 39.51 20.09
N LEU A 110 3.49 39.31 19.34
CA LEU A 110 3.60 38.31 18.28
C LEU A 110 3.62 36.88 18.83
N VAL A 111 4.21 36.65 20.01
CA VAL A 111 4.16 35.35 20.71
C VAL A 111 2.79 35.13 21.35
N LYS A 112 2.10 36.18 21.83
CA LYS A 112 0.71 36.08 22.33
C LYS A 112 -0.33 35.87 21.23
N ASN A 113 -0.06 36.37 20.02
CA ASN A 113 -0.94 36.27 18.85
C ASN A 113 -0.51 35.19 17.86
N GLN A 114 0.54 34.40 18.15
CA GLN A 114 0.67 33.13 17.46
C GLN A 114 -0.50 32.25 17.91
N PRO A 115 -1.39 31.84 17.00
CA PRO A 115 -2.51 30.98 17.34
C PRO A 115 -1.92 29.79 18.09
N SER A 116 -2.30 29.70 19.36
CA SER A 116 -1.70 28.73 20.26
C SER A 116 -1.76 27.37 19.59
N LEU A 117 -0.72 26.54 19.75
CA LEU A 117 -0.67 25.17 19.21
C LEU A 117 -1.94 24.33 19.54
N TYR A 118 -2.75 24.79 20.49
CA TYR A 118 -4.08 24.30 20.82
C TYR A 118 -5.18 24.59 19.78
N GLU A 119 -5.20 25.74 19.11
CA GLU A 119 -6.17 26.00 18.01
C GLU A 119 -5.94 25.06 16.84
N ASN A 120 -4.67 24.73 16.56
CA ASN A 120 -4.32 23.79 15.51
C ASN A 120 -4.82 22.36 15.81
N LYS A 121 -4.85 21.95 17.09
CA LYS A 121 -5.45 20.66 17.49
C LYS A 121 -6.96 20.64 17.33
N ARG A 122 -7.65 21.77 17.55
CA ARG A 122 -9.12 21.87 17.42
C ARG A 122 -9.52 21.80 15.95
N HIS A 123 -8.80 22.50 15.07
CA HIS A 123 -8.98 22.41 13.62
C HIS A 123 -8.72 21.00 13.09
N ILE A 124 -7.62 20.32 13.48
CA ILE A 124 -7.38 18.94 13.02
C ILE A 124 -8.53 18.01 13.46
N LYS A 125 -9.09 18.21 14.67
CA LYS A 125 -10.18 17.39 15.22
C LYS A 125 -11.53 17.61 14.51
N GLU A 126 -11.84 18.83 14.07
CA GLU A 126 -13.04 19.10 13.26
C GLU A 126 -12.89 18.62 11.81
N TYR A 127 -11.68 18.71 11.24
CA TYR A 127 -11.46 18.47 9.81
C TYR A 127 -11.22 17.00 9.41
N TYR A 128 -10.67 16.18 10.31
CA TYR A 128 -10.38 14.76 10.02
C TYR A 128 -11.36 13.76 10.67
N GLY A 129 -12.43 14.28 11.28
CA GLY A 129 -13.46 13.51 11.97
C GLY A 129 -13.19 13.39 13.48
N GLU A 130 -14.26 13.21 14.25
CA GLU A 130 -14.16 12.93 15.70
C GLU A 130 -13.12 11.84 15.94
N HIS A 131 -12.26 12.07 16.95
CA HIS A 131 -11.32 11.08 17.45
C HIS A 131 -12.13 9.80 17.72
N VAL A 132 -12.05 8.83 16.80
CA VAL A 132 -12.72 7.55 17.00
C VAL A 132 -12.01 6.94 18.19
N GLU A 133 -12.66 6.96 19.36
CA GLU A 133 -12.12 6.32 20.55
C GLU A 133 -12.01 4.83 20.26
N THR A 134 -10.82 4.40 19.85
CA THR A 134 -10.53 3.00 19.65
C THR A 134 -10.49 2.35 21.02
N LYS A 135 -11.55 1.59 21.35
CA LYS A 135 -11.61 0.81 22.59
C LYS A 135 -10.33 -0.02 22.71
N LYS A 136 -9.59 0.15 23.82
CA LYS A 136 -8.42 -0.68 24.13
C LYS A 136 -8.86 -2.12 24.33
N TYR A 137 -8.41 -3.04 23.48
CA TYR A 137 -8.72 -4.47 23.59
C TYR A 137 -7.77 -5.12 24.60
N THR A 138 -8.22 -5.31 25.85
CA THR A 138 -7.40 -5.88 26.93
C THR A 138 -7.23 -7.40 26.87
N SER A 139 -8.08 -8.15 26.15
CA SER A 139 -7.92 -9.59 25.93
C SER A 139 -6.99 -9.96 24.76
N PHE A 140 -6.42 -8.97 24.08
CA PHE A 140 -5.78 -9.16 22.77
C PHE A 140 -4.33 -9.67 22.86
N THR A 141 -3.59 -9.34 23.93
CA THR A 141 -2.17 -9.72 24.06
C THR A 141 -1.95 -11.24 24.09
N ALA A 142 -2.87 -12.00 24.69
CA ALA A 142 -2.82 -13.46 24.71
C ALA A 142 -3.00 -14.05 23.30
N TRP A 143 -3.93 -13.49 22.51
CA TRP A 143 -4.14 -13.90 21.12
C TRP A 143 -2.91 -13.57 20.27
N THR A 144 -2.32 -12.39 20.41
CA THR A 144 -1.07 -12.04 19.71
C THR A 144 0.02 -13.07 19.97
N LEU A 145 0.23 -13.47 21.24
CA LEU A 145 1.23 -14.47 21.59
C LEU A 145 0.90 -15.83 20.95
N VAL A 146 -0.36 -16.26 20.99
CA VAL A 146 -0.81 -17.50 20.32
C VAL A 146 -0.54 -17.44 18.82
N PHE A 147 -0.86 -16.32 18.16
CA PHE A 147 -0.62 -16.13 16.73
C PHE A 147 0.87 -16.11 16.37
N ILE A 148 1.72 -15.49 17.20
CA ILE A 148 3.18 -15.52 17.02
C ILE A 148 3.70 -16.96 17.14
N VAL A 149 3.27 -17.69 18.17
CA VAL A 149 3.66 -19.09 18.37
C VAL A 149 3.22 -19.93 17.17
N ILE A 150 1.97 -19.80 16.72
CA ILE A 150 1.46 -20.51 15.54
C ILE A 150 2.26 -20.13 14.29
N GLY A 151 2.48 -18.84 14.04
CA GLY A 151 3.24 -18.35 12.89
C GLY A 151 4.66 -18.91 12.85
N LEU A 152 5.36 -18.92 13.99
CA LEU A 152 6.71 -19.50 14.09
C LEU A 152 6.70 -21.03 13.96
N SER A 153 5.61 -21.69 14.35
CA SER A 153 5.46 -23.15 14.22
C SER A 153 5.21 -23.60 12.79
N ILE A 154 4.62 -22.74 11.96
CA ILE A 154 4.26 -23.07 10.58
C ILE A 154 5.51 -23.24 9.71
N ILE A 155 6.53 -22.42 9.91
CA ILE A 155 7.78 -22.47 9.14
C ILE A 155 8.42 -23.87 9.14
N PRO A 156 8.76 -24.48 10.30
CA PRO A 156 9.35 -25.81 10.31
C PRO A 156 8.37 -26.90 9.84
N LEU A 157 7.06 -26.71 10.06
CA LEU A 157 6.05 -27.66 9.63
C LEU A 157 5.91 -27.69 8.11
N GLU A 158 5.93 -26.53 7.47
CA GLU A 158 5.91 -26.35 6.02
C GLU A 158 7.14 -27.00 5.40
N ILE A 159 8.34 -26.68 5.88
CA ILE A 159 9.60 -27.26 5.39
C ILE A 159 9.58 -28.79 5.49
N PHE A 160 9.03 -29.36 6.57
CA PHE A 160 9.01 -30.80 6.78
C PHE A 160 7.94 -31.52 5.94
N LEU A 161 6.79 -30.88 5.71
CA LEU A 161 5.65 -31.52 5.04
C LEU A 161 5.57 -31.24 3.54
N SER A 162 6.22 -30.20 3.03
CA SER A 162 6.08 -29.75 1.64
C SER A 162 6.40 -30.85 0.64
N GLU A 163 7.50 -31.58 0.81
CA GLU A 163 7.88 -32.68 -0.10
C GLU A 163 6.86 -33.83 -0.14
N PHE A 164 6.28 -34.18 1.01
CA PHE A 164 5.31 -35.27 1.11
C PHE A 164 3.96 -34.84 0.52
N ILE A 165 3.51 -33.63 0.87
CA ILE A 165 2.22 -33.09 0.44
C ILE A 165 2.24 -32.78 -1.06
N ALA A 166 3.32 -32.21 -1.59
CA ALA A 166 3.44 -31.88 -3.02
C ALA A 166 3.18 -33.08 -3.94
N LYS A 167 3.62 -34.29 -3.55
CA LYS A 167 3.35 -35.52 -4.33
C LYS A 167 1.87 -35.90 -4.37
N LEU A 168 1.14 -35.69 -3.28
CA LEU A 168 -0.30 -35.93 -3.22
C LEU A 168 -1.06 -34.85 -3.98
N GLU A 169 -0.65 -33.60 -3.83
CA GLU A 169 -1.28 -32.47 -4.51
C GLU A 169 -1.04 -32.47 -6.02
N ASN A 170 0.14 -32.91 -6.50
CA ASN A 170 0.36 -33.13 -7.93
C ASN A 170 -0.68 -34.09 -8.52
N LYS A 171 -1.02 -35.18 -7.82
CA LYS A 171 -2.08 -36.10 -8.26
C LYS A 171 -3.45 -35.43 -8.30
N LEU A 172 -3.76 -34.62 -7.28
CA LEU A 172 -5.02 -33.88 -7.19
C LEU A 172 -5.13 -32.84 -8.33
N ILE A 173 -4.09 -32.05 -8.57
CA ILE A 173 -4.04 -31.04 -9.64
C ILE A 173 -4.22 -31.72 -11.01
N LYS A 174 -3.52 -32.84 -11.27
CA LYS A 174 -3.70 -33.61 -12.52
C LYS A 174 -5.14 -34.09 -12.70
N GLN A 175 -5.77 -34.61 -11.64
CA GLN A 175 -7.16 -35.04 -11.68
C GLN A 175 -8.10 -33.86 -11.96
N MET A 176 -7.91 -32.72 -11.29
CA MET A 176 -8.69 -31.50 -11.54
C MET A 176 -8.56 -31.03 -12.99
N GLN A 177 -7.33 -30.91 -13.51
CA GLN A 177 -7.08 -30.48 -14.89
C GLN A 177 -7.65 -31.47 -15.91
N THR A 178 -7.52 -32.78 -15.65
CA THR A 178 -8.05 -33.81 -16.55
C THR A 178 -9.57 -33.76 -16.59
N SER A 179 -10.25 -33.80 -15.45
CA SER A 179 -11.71 -33.84 -15.38
C SER A 179 -12.36 -32.52 -15.82
N ILE A 180 -11.80 -31.38 -15.44
CA ILE A 180 -12.42 -30.07 -15.69
C ILE A 180 -12.03 -29.55 -17.07
N ILE A 181 -10.74 -29.60 -17.42
CA ILE A 181 -10.22 -28.93 -18.62
C ILE A 181 -10.18 -29.88 -19.82
N ASN A 182 -9.60 -31.07 -19.67
CA ASN A 182 -9.40 -31.98 -20.81
C ASN A 182 -10.68 -32.72 -21.19
N GLU A 183 -11.41 -33.24 -20.22
CA GLU A 183 -12.65 -33.99 -20.44
C GLU A 183 -13.87 -33.08 -20.63
N ARG A 184 -13.72 -31.77 -20.36
CA ARG A 184 -14.80 -30.77 -20.40
C ARG A 184 -16.04 -31.22 -19.62
N TYR A 185 -15.89 -32.05 -18.59
CA TYR A 185 -16.99 -32.78 -17.95
C TYR A 185 -18.03 -31.84 -17.32
N LEU A 186 -17.57 -30.76 -16.67
CA LEU A 186 -18.44 -29.81 -15.97
C LEU A 186 -18.95 -28.67 -16.85
N PHE A 187 -18.10 -28.14 -17.75
CA PHE A 187 -18.38 -26.88 -18.43
C PHE A 187 -18.58 -27.02 -19.94
N GLY A 188 -18.32 -28.19 -20.54
CA GLY A 188 -18.45 -28.38 -21.99
C GLY A 188 -17.66 -27.31 -22.77
N ASP A 189 -18.36 -26.57 -23.62
CA ASP A 189 -17.79 -25.47 -24.42
C ASP A 189 -17.43 -24.21 -23.60
N LEU A 190 -17.93 -24.08 -22.36
CA LEU A 190 -17.60 -22.96 -21.47
C LEU A 190 -16.25 -23.14 -20.74
N THR A 191 -15.56 -24.26 -20.94
CA THR A 191 -14.30 -24.57 -20.25
C THR A 191 -13.23 -23.50 -20.48
N GLU A 192 -13.14 -22.96 -21.69
CA GLU A 192 -12.17 -21.91 -22.02
C GLU A 192 -12.48 -20.60 -21.29
N TRP A 193 -13.75 -20.14 -21.34
CA TRP A 193 -14.22 -18.97 -20.60
C TRP A 193 -14.03 -19.11 -19.10
N PHE A 194 -14.28 -20.31 -18.56
CA PHE A 194 -14.05 -20.59 -17.15
C PHE A 194 -12.56 -20.51 -16.78
N THR A 195 -11.67 -20.98 -17.67
CA THR A 195 -10.21 -20.87 -17.49
C THR A 195 -9.76 -19.41 -17.50
N TYR A 196 -10.25 -18.59 -18.45
CA TYR A 196 -10.00 -17.15 -18.46
C TYR A 196 -10.54 -16.45 -17.21
N PHE A 197 -11.70 -16.87 -16.71
CA PHE A 197 -12.25 -16.35 -15.47
C PHE A 197 -11.36 -16.68 -14.26
N CYS A 198 -10.86 -17.91 -14.17
CA CYS A 198 -9.89 -18.29 -13.14
C CYS A 198 -8.60 -17.46 -13.25
N GLN A 199 -8.09 -17.23 -14.46
CA GLN A 199 -6.93 -16.37 -14.68
C GLN A 199 -7.20 -14.92 -14.25
N LEU A 200 -8.39 -14.38 -14.55
CA LEU A 200 -8.79 -13.04 -14.11
C LEU A 200 -8.77 -12.93 -12.58
N VAL A 201 -9.30 -13.94 -11.87
CA VAL A 201 -9.30 -13.97 -10.41
C VAL A 201 -7.87 -13.96 -9.86
N MET A 202 -6.96 -14.74 -10.44
CA MET A 202 -5.54 -14.71 -10.05
C MET A 202 -4.89 -13.36 -10.36
N ASN A 203 -5.19 -12.77 -11.52
CA ASN A 203 -4.60 -11.50 -11.93
C ASN A 203 -5.02 -10.34 -11.01
N ILE A 204 -6.22 -10.36 -10.43
CA ILE A 204 -6.67 -9.35 -9.45
C ILE A 204 -5.73 -9.29 -8.22
N SER A 205 -5.10 -10.41 -7.89
CA SER A 205 -4.15 -10.52 -6.80
C SER A 205 -2.68 -10.42 -7.24
N ASP A 206 -2.39 -9.96 -8.45
CA ASP A 206 -1.01 -9.67 -8.85
C ASP A 206 -0.52 -8.35 -8.23
N VAL A 207 0.78 -8.25 -7.94
CA VAL A 207 1.42 -7.04 -7.40
C VAL A 207 1.05 -5.76 -8.17
N PRO A 208 1.06 -5.72 -9.53
CA PRO A 208 0.60 -4.56 -10.26
C PRO A 208 -0.86 -4.20 -9.99
N MET A 209 -1.76 -5.19 -9.89
CA MET A 209 -3.18 -4.93 -9.62
C MET A 209 -3.42 -4.40 -8.22
N ILE A 210 -2.68 -4.87 -7.20
CA ILE A 210 -2.72 -4.29 -5.86
C ILE A 210 -2.45 -2.79 -5.91
N ARG A 211 -1.40 -2.37 -6.64
CA ARG A 211 -1.06 -0.94 -6.77
C ARG A 211 -2.25 -0.16 -7.32
N TYR A 212 -2.88 -0.64 -8.39
CA TYR A 212 -4.06 0.01 -8.96
C TYR A 212 -5.27 -0.01 -8.03
N ILE A 213 -5.48 -1.06 -7.23
CA ILE A 213 -6.52 -1.09 -6.20
C ILE A 213 -6.24 -0.02 -5.13
N ILE A 214 -5.00 0.12 -4.66
CA ILE A 214 -4.61 1.15 -3.71
C ILE A 214 -4.79 2.57 -4.31
N TYR A 215 -4.44 2.77 -5.58
CA TYR A 215 -4.68 4.03 -6.28
C TYR A 215 -6.18 4.32 -6.40
N LEU A 216 -6.99 3.31 -6.73
CA LEU A 216 -8.44 3.43 -6.78
C LEU A 216 -9.02 3.82 -5.42
N LEU A 217 -8.55 3.21 -4.32
CA LEU A 217 -8.94 3.57 -2.96
C LEU A 217 -8.56 5.02 -2.62
N TYR A 218 -7.40 5.49 -3.07
CA TYR A 218 -6.95 6.86 -2.87
C TYR A 218 -7.79 7.87 -3.67
N PHE A 219 -8.11 7.55 -4.92
CA PHE A 219 -8.93 8.40 -5.77
C PHE A 219 -10.40 8.41 -5.35
N THR A 220 -10.93 7.34 -4.79
CA THR A 220 -12.36 7.23 -4.43
C THR A 220 -12.65 7.54 -2.96
N GLY A 221 -11.70 7.28 -2.07
CA GLY A 221 -11.92 7.26 -0.64
C GLY A 221 -11.11 8.30 0.12
N ASP A 222 -10.99 8.03 1.42
CA ASP A 222 -10.21 8.86 2.34
C ASP A 222 -8.71 8.69 2.10
N SER A 223 -8.04 9.81 1.82
CA SER A 223 -6.62 9.86 1.47
C SER A 223 -5.72 9.31 2.59
N ILE A 224 -6.04 9.59 3.87
CA ILE A 224 -5.29 9.04 5.02
C ILE A 224 -5.50 7.54 5.10
N LEU A 225 -6.75 7.07 4.96
CA LEU A 225 -7.07 5.65 5.05
C LEU A 225 -6.44 4.84 3.91
N ALA A 226 -6.50 5.37 2.69
CA ALA A 226 -5.88 4.78 1.52
C ALA A 226 -4.35 4.77 1.64
N THR A 227 -3.74 5.86 2.12
CA THR A 227 -2.28 5.92 2.37
C THR A 227 -1.87 4.92 3.45
N LYS A 228 -2.64 4.79 4.53
CA LYS A 228 -2.41 3.77 5.57
C LYS A 228 -2.52 2.37 4.99
N THR A 229 -3.55 2.11 4.18
CA THR A 229 -3.76 0.82 3.52
C THR A 229 -2.62 0.49 2.57
N GLY A 230 -2.18 1.45 1.75
CA GLY A 230 -1.03 1.28 0.87
C GLY A 230 0.26 0.99 1.64
N LEU A 231 0.50 1.70 2.76
CA LEU A 231 1.70 1.51 3.59
C LEU A 231 1.79 0.05 4.08
N VAL A 232 0.71 -0.47 4.66
CA VAL A 232 0.72 -1.84 5.17
C VAL A 232 0.65 -2.88 4.06
N ALA A 233 -0.04 -2.62 2.95
CA ALA A 233 -0.12 -3.54 1.82
C ALA A 233 1.25 -3.75 1.16
N PHE A 234 1.94 -2.66 0.81
CA PHE A 234 3.26 -2.77 0.17
C PHE A 234 4.32 -3.35 1.12
N PHE A 235 4.21 -3.07 2.41
CA PHE A 235 5.12 -3.65 3.41
C PHE A 235 4.86 -5.14 3.63
N GLY A 236 3.58 -5.54 3.71
CA GLY A 236 3.18 -6.94 3.83
C GLY A 236 3.61 -7.76 2.61
N GLU A 237 3.39 -7.21 1.41
CA GLU A 237 3.84 -7.83 0.16
C GLU A 237 5.35 -8.03 0.14
N PHE A 238 6.13 -7.01 0.52
CA PHE A 238 7.58 -7.13 0.65
C PHE A 238 8.00 -8.27 1.59
N ILE A 239 7.34 -8.42 2.76
CA ILE A 239 7.62 -9.51 3.70
C ILE A 239 7.37 -10.88 3.04
N VAL A 240 6.28 -11.02 2.29
CA VAL A 240 5.95 -12.28 1.61
C VAL A 240 6.94 -12.60 0.50
N VAL A 241 7.35 -11.60 -0.28
CA VAL A 241 8.39 -11.79 -1.30
C VAL A 241 9.73 -12.21 -0.68
N VAL A 242 10.10 -11.62 0.47
CA VAL A 242 11.29 -12.06 1.22
C VAL A 242 11.13 -13.49 1.76
N ALA A 243 9.92 -13.87 2.20
CA ALA A 243 9.65 -15.25 2.59
C ALA A 243 9.76 -16.23 1.40
N LYS A 244 9.29 -15.82 0.20
CA LYS A 244 9.49 -16.58 -1.05
C LYS A 244 10.97 -16.80 -1.36
N LEU A 245 11.81 -15.78 -1.19
CA LEU A 245 13.28 -15.92 -1.32
C LEU A 245 13.87 -16.88 -0.30
N ALA A 246 13.33 -16.91 0.93
CA ALA A 246 13.82 -17.80 1.98
C ALA A 246 13.41 -19.27 1.76
N TYR A 247 12.18 -19.53 1.28
CA TYR A 247 11.66 -20.89 1.11
C TYR A 247 12.02 -21.52 -0.23
N LYS A 248 12.10 -20.71 -1.31
CA LYS A 248 12.47 -21.14 -2.66
C LYS A 248 11.63 -22.30 -3.20
N GLU A 249 10.35 -22.35 -2.82
CA GLU A 249 9.51 -23.48 -3.20
C GLU A 249 9.11 -23.43 -4.68
N PRO A 250 9.09 -24.59 -5.35
CA PRO A 250 8.73 -24.66 -6.75
C PRO A 250 7.23 -24.52 -6.97
N ARG A 251 6.88 -24.12 -8.19
CA ARG A 251 5.51 -24.23 -8.72
C ARG A 251 5.19 -25.67 -9.12
N PRO A 252 3.91 -26.10 -9.12
CA PRO A 252 3.53 -27.46 -9.49
C PRO A 252 4.03 -27.91 -10.87
N TYR A 253 3.92 -27.05 -11.89
CA TYR A 253 4.39 -27.36 -13.24
C TYR A 253 5.91 -27.36 -13.39
N TRP A 254 6.67 -26.92 -12.38
CA TRP A 254 8.13 -27.07 -12.37
C TRP A 254 8.51 -28.49 -11.96
N THR A 255 7.81 -29.06 -10.97
CA THR A 255 8.14 -30.41 -10.45
C THR A 255 7.50 -31.53 -11.27
N ASP A 256 6.44 -31.25 -12.02
CA ASP A 256 5.70 -32.29 -12.73
C ASP A 256 5.31 -31.86 -14.16
N ASN A 257 5.82 -32.61 -15.15
CA ASN A 257 5.62 -32.32 -16.57
C ASN A 257 4.20 -32.64 -17.07
N ASP A 258 3.35 -33.31 -16.30
CA ASP A 258 1.97 -33.57 -16.72
C ASP A 258 1.04 -32.42 -16.33
N ILE A 259 1.43 -31.60 -15.35
CA ILE A 259 0.66 -30.41 -14.95
C ILE A 259 0.82 -29.35 -16.04
N GLN A 260 -0.30 -28.79 -16.49
CA GLN A 260 -0.31 -27.66 -17.41
C GLN A 260 -0.30 -26.35 -16.62
N SER A 261 0.45 -25.36 -17.11
CA SER A 261 0.38 -24.00 -16.61
C SER A 261 -0.37 -23.13 -17.60
N TYR A 262 -1.41 -22.46 -17.12
CA TYR A 262 -2.19 -21.51 -17.91
C TYR A 262 -1.71 -20.07 -17.70
N LYS A 263 -0.81 -19.85 -16.74
CA LYS A 263 -0.15 -18.57 -16.46
C LYS A 263 1.24 -18.91 -15.97
N CYS A 264 2.24 -18.78 -16.83
CA CYS A 264 3.61 -18.98 -16.39
C CYS A 264 4.09 -17.76 -15.63
N GLN A 265 4.70 -18.03 -14.48
CA GLN A 265 5.42 -17.07 -13.68
C GLN A 265 6.78 -17.69 -13.32
N ASN A 266 7.76 -16.81 -13.16
CA ASN A 266 9.15 -17.22 -13.02
C ASN A 266 9.71 -16.96 -11.63
N ASP A 267 8.89 -16.49 -10.68
CA ASP A 267 9.20 -16.36 -9.26
C ASP A 267 8.84 -17.65 -8.50
N PHE A 268 9.43 -17.84 -7.32
CA PHE A 268 9.05 -18.90 -6.38
C PHE A 268 7.61 -18.74 -5.90
N GLU A 269 6.96 -19.85 -5.58
CA GLU A 269 5.54 -19.82 -5.20
C GLU A 269 5.29 -19.70 -3.70
N GLY A 270 6.04 -20.44 -2.87
CA GLY A 270 5.75 -20.57 -1.44
C GLY A 270 6.37 -19.46 -0.61
N PRO A 271 5.61 -18.74 0.24
CA PRO A 271 4.16 -18.82 0.42
C PRO A 271 3.41 -18.04 -0.67
N SER A 272 2.18 -18.46 -0.99
CA SER A 272 1.40 -17.84 -2.07
C SER A 272 1.02 -16.40 -1.74
N ASP A 273 1.62 -15.46 -2.46
CA ASP A 273 1.36 -14.01 -2.38
C ASP A 273 -0.07 -13.69 -2.81
N HIS A 274 -0.57 -14.30 -3.89
CA HIS A 274 -1.94 -14.10 -4.36
C HIS A 274 -2.97 -14.32 -3.25
N ILE A 275 -2.82 -15.41 -2.48
CA ILE A 275 -3.72 -15.72 -1.36
C ILE A 275 -3.48 -14.79 -0.19
N PHE A 276 -2.21 -14.49 0.14
CA PHE A 276 -1.86 -13.51 1.16
C PHE A 276 -2.56 -12.18 0.89
N ILE A 277 -2.43 -11.65 -0.32
CA ILE A 277 -2.97 -10.36 -0.77
C ILE A 277 -4.48 -10.35 -0.63
N ILE A 278 -5.19 -11.38 -1.14
CA ILE A 278 -6.65 -11.41 -1.05
C ILE A 278 -7.10 -11.47 0.40
N VAL A 279 -6.50 -12.34 1.21
CA VAL A 279 -6.85 -12.46 2.62
C VAL A 279 -6.59 -11.15 3.35
N PHE A 280 -5.40 -10.59 3.19
CA PHE A 280 -4.99 -9.35 3.84
C PHE A 280 -5.81 -8.16 3.35
N LEU A 281 -5.79 -7.87 2.06
CA LEU A 281 -6.37 -6.66 1.48
C LEU A 281 -7.89 -6.67 1.65
N CYS A 282 -8.56 -7.81 1.39
CA CYS A 282 -10.00 -7.90 1.62
C CYS A 282 -10.32 -7.79 3.10
N THR A 283 -9.69 -8.52 4.03
CA THR A 283 -10.03 -8.36 5.46
C THR A 283 -9.73 -6.95 5.96
N TYR A 284 -8.55 -6.43 5.66
CA TYR A 284 -8.07 -5.17 6.21
C TYR A 284 -8.85 -3.96 5.69
N ILE A 285 -9.07 -3.85 4.38
CA ILE A 285 -9.92 -2.80 3.80
C ILE A 285 -11.31 -2.87 4.41
N ASN A 286 -11.91 -4.06 4.47
CA ASN A 286 -13.28 -4.16 4.98
C ASN A 286 -13.36 -3.79 6.46
N LEU A 287 -12.43 -4.24 7.29
CA LEU A 287 -12.42 -3.83 8.70
C LEU A 287 -12.23 -2.32 8.86
N LEU A 288 -11.38 -1.69 8.06
CA LEU A 288 -11.15 -0.26 8.12
C LEU A 288 -12.35 0.56 7.63
N TYR A 289 -12.87 0.24 6.44
CA TYR A 289 -13.94 1.00 5.80
C TYR A 289 -15.30 0.71 6.44
N LEU A 290 -15.62 -0.55 6.80
CA LEU A 290 -16.85 -0.86 7.52
C LEU A 290 -16.88 -0.19 8.89
N ARG A 291 -15.76 -0.18 9.64
CA ARG A 291 -15.73 0.51 10.95
C ARG A 291 -15.88 2.01 10.83
N LYS A 292 -15.32 2.63 9.78
CA LYS A 292 -15.39 4.07 9.60
C LYS A 292 -16.79 4.54 9.19
N TYR A 293 -17.46 3.83 8.28
CA TYR A 293 -18.71 4.30 7.67
C TYR A 293 -19.97 3.64 8.27
N SER A 294 -19.86 2.50 8.96
CA SER A 294 -21.02 1.86 9.58
C SER A 294 -21.33 2.49 10.94
N ARG A 295 -22.21 3.50 10.94
CA ARG A 295 -22.70 4.15 12.16
C ARG A 295 -23.47 3.20 13.08
N HIS A 296 -24.05 2.14 12.52
CA HIS A 296 -24.71 1.04 13.22
C HIS A 296 -24.27 -0.26 12.55
N SER A 297 -23.17 -0.85 13.02
CA SER A 297 -22.73 -2.17 12.57
C SER A 297 -23.86 -3.18 12.82
N ARG A 298 -24.57 -3.55 11.77
CA ARG A 298 -25.51 -4.67 11.81
C ARG A 298 -24.66 -5.93 11.72
N THR A 299 -24.77 -6.81 12.71
CA THR A 299 -24.12 -8.12 12.73
C THR A 299 -24.28 -8.87 11.39
N THR A 300 -25.42 -8.70 10.72
CA THR A 300 -25.72 -9.27 9.41
C THR A 300 -24.72 -8.85 8.32
N GLU A 301 -24.33 -7.57 8.25
CA GLU A 301 -23.37 -7.08 7.25
C GLU A 301 -21.99 -7.71 7.46
N SER A 302 -21.56 -7.81 8.72
CA SER A 302 -20.30 -8.48 9.06
C SER A 302 -20.32 -9.97 8.71
N VAL A 303 -21.43 -10.67 8.94
CA VAL A 303 -21.57 -12.10 8.60
C VAL A 303 -21.59 -12.31 7.07
N LEU A 304 -22.37 -11.52 6.33
CA LEU A 304 -22.40 -11.59 4.87
C LEU A 304 -21.02 -11.31 4.27
N PHE A 305 -20.30 -10.35 4.84
CA PHE A 305 -18.95 -10.05 4.43
C PHE A 305 -17.97 -11.21 4.69
N LEU A 306 -18.03 -11.84 5.86
CA LEU A 306 -17.20 -13.01 6.16
C LEU A 306 -17.49 -14.18 5.20
N ILE A 307 -18.75 -14.40 4.85
CA ILE A 307 -19.15 -15.40 3.84
C ILE A 307 -18.57 -15.03 2.47
N PHE A 308 -18.72 -13.78 2.05
CA PHE A 308 -18.16 -13.29 0.79
C PHE A 308 -16.65 -13.48 0.74
N GLN A 309 -15.94 -13.10 1.81
CA GLN A 309 -14.51 -13.27 1.90
C GLN A 309 -14.10 -14.75 1.82
N PHE A 310 -14.78 -15.63 2.56
CA PHE A 310 -14.53 -17.07 2.51
C PHE A 310 -14.72 -17.63 1.09
N LEU A 311 -15.76 -17.19 0.39
CA LEU A 311 -16.02 -17.59 -1.00
C LEU A 311 -14.94 -17.10 -1.95
N VAL A 312 -14.52 -15.83 -1.85
CA VAL A 312 -13.45 -15.26 -2.70
C VAL A 312 -12.14 -16.01 -2.47
N VAL A 313 -11.73 -16.20 -1.21
CA VAL A 313 -10.49 -16.94 -0.88
C VAL A 313 -10.56 -18.38 -1.39
N SER A 314 -11.65 -19.09 -1.10
CA SER A 314 -11.83 -20.47 -1.55
C SER A 314 -11.79 -20.59 -3.07
N PHE A 315 -12.42 -19.64 -3.77
CA PHE A 315 -12.42 -19.61 -5.22
C PHE A 315 -11.02 -19.31 -5.78
N THR A 316 -10.26 -18.38 -5.20
CA THR A 316 -8.87 -18.13 -5.63
C THR A 316 -7.97 -19.35 -5.41
N ILE A 317 -8.09 -20.03 -4.26
CA ILE A 317 -7.33 -21.27 -4.00
C ILE A 317 -7.64 -22.31 -5.08
N PHE A 318 -8.94 -22.51 -5.35
CA PHE A 318 -9.38 -23.43 -6.41
C PHE A 318 -8.84 -23.02 -7.78
N SER A 319 -8.93 -21.73 -8.16
CA SER A 319 -8.39 -21.21 -9.41
C SER A 319 -6.89 -21.42 -9.51
N SER A 320 -6.12 -21.15 -8.44
CA SER A 320 -4.68 -21.32 -8.44
C SER A 320 -4.26 -22.77 -8.67
N MET A 321 -4.90 -23.71 -7.95
CA MET A 321 -4.64 -25.15 -8.13
C MET A 321 -5.05 -25.63 -9.53
N LEU A 322 -6.22 -25.23 -10.01
CA LEU A 322 -6.72 -25.63 -11.32
C LEU A 322 -5.80 -25.16 -12.45
N LEU A 323 -5.28 -23.95 -12.34
CA LEU A 323 -4.35 -23.38 -13.31
C LEU A 323 -2.92 -23.95 -13.19
N GLY A 324 -2.69 -24.85 -12.22
CA GLY A 324 -1.39 -25.47 -11.94
C GLY A 324 -0.37 -24.50 -11.34
N HIS A 325 -0.84 -23.40 -10.73
CA HIS A 325 -0.02 -22.27 -10.33
C HIS A 325 0.57 -22.44 -8.93
N SER A 326 -0.27 -22.73 -7.93
CA SER A 326 0.15 -22.98 -6.55
C SER A 326 -0.25 -24.37 -6.07
N TYR A 327 0.51 -24.87 -5.10
CA TYR A 327 0.10 -25.96 -4.23
C TYR A 327 -0.98 -25.50 -3.22
N LEU A 328 -1.82 -26.43 -2.76
CA LEU A 328 -2.84 -26.14 -1.74
C LEU A 328 -2.19 -25.77 -0.41
N PHE A 329 -1.11 -26.46 0.00
CA PHE A 329 -0.41 -26.10 1.23
C PHE A 329 0.19 -24.68 1.16
N GLN A 330 0.78 -24.28 0.03
CA GLN A 330 1.29 -22.92 -0.20
C GLN A 330 0.18 -21.87 -0.09
N CYS A 331 -1.01 -22.18 -0.60
CA CYS A 331 -2.19 -21.33 -0.46
C CYS A 331 -2.63 -21.20 1.01
N ILE A 332 -2.66 -22.31 1.76
CA ILE A 332 -3.04 -22.32 3.18
C ILE A 332 -2.03 -21.51 3.99
N VAL A 333 -0.73 -21.70 3.76
CA VAL A 333 0.33 -20.92 4.42
C VAL A 333 0.17 -19.44 4.09
N GLY A 334 0.00 -19.08 2.81
CA GLY A 334 -0.25 -17.69 2.40
C GLY A 334 -1.47 -17.07 3.11
N ALA A 335 -2.56 -17.83 3.26
CA ALA A 335 -3.73 -17.38 4.01
C ALA A 335 -3.43 -17.16 5.51
N ILE A 336 -2.64 -18.03 6.13
CA ILE A 336 -2.26 -17.87 7.55
C ILE A 336 -1.34 -16.64 7.72
N TYR A 337 -0.38 -16.43 6.82
CA TYR A 337 0.45 -15.22 6.79
C TYR A 337 -0.41 -13.96 6.65
N GLY A 338 -1.41 -13.99 5.77
CA GLY A 338 -2.34 -12.88 5.56
C GLY A 338 -3.14 -12.56 6.83
N LEU A 339 -3.74 -13.57 7.46
CA LEU A 339 -4.49 -13.41 8.71
C LEU A 339 -3.60 -12.91 9.86
N PHE A 340 -2.40 -13.48 10.01
CA PHE A 340 -1.43 -13.06 11.00
C PHE A 340 -1.06 -11.58 10.82
N PHE A 341 -0.77 -11.19 9.58
CA PHE A 341 -0.39 -9.82 9.26
C PHE A 341 -1.55 -8.84 9.50
N VAL A 342 -2.80 -9.20 9.15
CA VAL A 342 -4.00 -8.41 9.49
C VAL A 342 -4.10 -8.17 10.99
N ILE A 343 -3.95 -9.22 11.81
CA ILE A 343 -4.03 -9.12 13.27
C ILE A 343 -2.97 -8.16 13.82
N LEU A 344 -1.74 -8.25 13.31
CA LEU A 344 -0.64 -7.36 13.65
C LEU A 344 -0.94 -5.91 13.25
N CYS A 345 -1.47 -5.68 12.04
CA CYS A 345 -1.90 -4.34 11.61
C CYS A 345 -3.03 -3.78 12.47
N LEU A 346 -4.02 -4.59 12.85
CA LEU A 346 -5.12 -4.15 13.71
C LEU A 346 -4.62 -3.80 15.12
N GLN A 347 -3.62 -4.52 15.63
CA GLN A 347 -3.01 -4.23 16.92
C GLN A 347 -2.28 -2.87 16.91
N MET A 348 -1.59 -2.59 15.81
CA MET A 348 -0.84 -1.36 15.63
C MET A 348 -1.66 -0.26 14.95
N ASP A 349 -2.98 -0.41 14.78
CA ASP A 349 -3.77 0.48 13.91
C ASP A 349 -3.66 1.96 14.32
N ASN A 350 -3.69 2.24 15.62
CA ASN A 350 -3.52 3.60 16.16
C ASN A 350 -2.13 4.15 15.85
N GLU A 351 -1.08 3.33 16.04
CA GLU A 351 0.30 3.75 15.81
C GLU A 351 0.60 3.91 14.31
N LEU A 352 0.05 3.02 13.49
CA LEU A 352 0.13 3.11 12.03
C LEU A 352 -0.59 4.35 11.52
N HIS A 353 -1.79 4.65 12.04
CA HIS A 353 -2.51 5.86 11.69
C HIS A 353 -1.73 7.12 12.08
N TYR A 354 -1.24 7.17 13.32
CA TYR A 354 -0.41 8.26 13.82
C TYR A 354 0.90 8.43 13.03
N PHE A 355 1.53 7.31 12.66
CA PHE A 355 2.73 7.29 11.85
C PHE A 355 2.47 7.86 10.46
N VAL A 356 1.39 7.44 9.80
CA VAL A 356 0.99 7.96 8.48
C VAL A 356 0.67 9.45 8.55
N GLU A 357 -0.09 9.90 9.56
CA GLU A 357 -0.41 11.31 9.75
C GLU A 357 0.87 12.16 9.90
N LYS A 358 1.80 11.71 10.75
CA LYS A 358 3.10 12.38 10.96
C LYS A 358 4.00 12.37 9.73
N CYS A 359 4.03 11.26 9.00
CA CYS A 359 4.93 11.11 7.87
C CYS A 359 4.42 11.83 6.64
N ALA A 360 3.13 11.70 6.32
CA ALA A 360 2.56 12.18 5.07
C ALA A 360 1.85 13.54 5.18
N PHE A 361 1.19 13.83 6.31
CA PHE A 361 0.27 14.97 6.42
C PHE A 361 0.83 16.15 7.22
N ILE A 362 1.65 15.92 8.25
CA ILE A 362 2.20 17.00 9.11
C ILE A 362 3.51 17.59 8.55
N GLN A 363 3.44 18.57 7.65
CA GLN A 363 4.59 19.08 6.90
C GLN A 363 5.80 19.50 7.76
N LYS A 364 5.62 20.39 8.76
CA LYS A 364 6.74 21.00 9.51
C LYS A 364 7.58 19.99 10.30
N LYS A 365 6.95 18.95 10.85
CA LYS A 365 7.64 17.89 11.65
C LYS A 365 7.94 16.62 10.84
N SER A 366 7.32 16.44 9.68
CA SER A 366 7.43 15.22 8.87
C SER A 366 8.82 14.92 8.30
N ARG A 367 9.65 15.95 8.04
CA ARG A 367 10.93 15.77 7.31
C ARG A 367 11.79 14.67 7.92
N LYS A 368 12.02 14.73 9.23
CA LYS A 368 12.79 13.71 9.96
C LYS A 368 12.22 12.30 9.79
N TYR A 369 10.90 12.15 9.90
CA TYR A 369 10.24 10.85 9.80
C TYR A 369 10.28 10.28 8.38
N LYS A 370 10.16 11.11 7.35
CA LYS A 370 10.29 10.71 5.94
C LYS A 370 11.67 10.15 5.63
N PHE A 371 12.72 10.84 6.05
CA PHE A 371 14.09 10.36 5.85
C PHE A 371 14.37 9.10 6.67
N ASN A 372 13.89 9.03 7.91
CA ASN A 372 14.01 7.80 8.70
C ASN A 372 13.32 6.61 8.02
N LEU A 373 12.10 6.80 7.50
CA LEU A 373 11.37 5.78 6.74
C LEU A 373 12.15 5.37 5.49
N LEU A 374 12.69 6.33 4.73
CA LEU A 374 13.51 6.04 3.56
C LEU A 374 14.75 5.20 3.93
N PHE A 375 15.46 5.54 5.01
CA PHE A 375 16.62 4.76 5.47
C PHE A 375 16.24 3.35 5.94
N ILE A 376 15.09 3.20 6.63
CA ILE A 376 14.58 1.88 7.01
C ILE A 376 14.30 1.03 5.77
N ILE A 377 13.69 1.62 4.74
CA ILE A 377 13.36 0.92 3.49
C ILE A 377 14.63 0.55 2.71
N ILE A 378 15.61 1.44 2.66
CA ILE A 378 16.93 1.12 2.10
C ILE A 378 17.57 -0.03 2.89
N GLY A 379 17.48 -0.02 4.22
CA GLY A 379 17.96 -1.11 5.06
C GLY A 379 17.32 -2.46 4.72
N PHE A 380 15.98 -2.50 4.57
CA PHE A 380 15.27 -3.69 4.13
C PHE A 380 15.70 -4.16 2.73
N LEU A 381 15.89 -3.23 1.79
CA LEU A 381 16.41 -3.57 0.47
C LEU A 381 17.83 -4.13 0.50
N VAL A 382 18.71 -3.57 1.33
CA VAL A 382 20.06 -4.09 1.54
C VAL A 382 20.00 -5.52 2.07
N VAL A 383 19.10 -5.80 3.03
CA VAL A 383 18.89 -7.17 3.53
C VAL A 383 18.44 -8.11 2.39
N SER A 384 17.47 -7.71 1.56
CA SER A 384 17.05 -8.51 0.40
C SER A 384 18.18 -8.75 -0.61
N VAL A 385 19.01 -7.73 -0.85
CA VAL A 385 20.20 -7.84 -1.71
C VAL A 385 21.22 -8.81 -1.12
N VAL A 386 21.43 -8.80 0.19
CA VAL A 386 22.32 -9.74 0.86
C VAL A 386 21.80 -11.17 0.70
N PHE A 387 20.52 -11.43 0.96
CA PHE A 387 19.91 -12.75 0.73
C PHE A 387 20.09 -13.21 -0.72
N TYR A 388 19.78 -12.34 -1.68
CA TYR A 388 19.94 -12.64 -3.10
C TYR A 388 21.40 -12.98 -3.47
N ASN A 389 22.39 -12.25 -2.95
CA ASN A 389 23.81 -12.52 -3.25
C ASN A 389 24.31 -13.80 -2.56
N LEU A 390 23.91 -14.06 -1.32
CA LEU A 390 24.26 -15.31 -0.62
C LEU A 390 23.76 -16.53 -1.42
N ASP A 391 22.55 -16.45 -1.94
CA ASP A 391 21.96 -17.52 -2.75
C ASP A 391 22.67 -17.72 -4.10
N LEU A 392 23.16 -16.64 -4.70
CA LEU A 392 23.97 -16.70 -5.91
C LEU A 392 25.33 -17.35 -5.65
N GLU A 393 25.98 -17.03 -4.53
CA GLU A 393 27.30 -17.57 -4.17
C GLU A 393 27.26 -19.05 -3.85
N GLU A 394 26.23 -19.51 -3.15
CA GLU A 394 26.07 -20.93 -2.80
C GLU A 394 25.78 -21.84 -4.00
N GLN A 395 25.56 -21.28 -5.19
CA GLN A 395 25.17 -22.02 -6.41
C GLN A 395 24.02 -23.00 -6.13
N GLN A 396 23.04 -22.60 -5.31
CA GLN A 396 21.81 -23.36 -5.15
C GLN A 396 20.98 -23.22 -6.43
N THR A 397 21.48 -23.82 -7.52
CA THR A 397 20.77 -23.84 -8.78
C THR A 397 19.54 -24.72 -8.59
N PRO A 398 18.35 -24.23 -8.94
CA PRO A 398 17.15 -25.06 -8.88
C PRO A 398 17.38 -26.35 -9.68
N PRO A 399 16.75 -27.47 -9.29
CA PRO A 399 16.85 -28.72 -10.01
C PRO A 399 16.65 -28.53 -11.52
N ILE A 400 17.51 -29.14 -12.35
CA ILE A 400 17.47 -29.02 -13.82
C ILE A 400 16.09 -29.38 -14.38
N GLU A 401 15.39 -30.29 -13.70
CA GLU A 401 14.02 -30.69 -14.01
C GLU A 401 13.05 -29.50 -13.98
N TRP A 402 13.15 -28.61 -12.99
CA TRP A 402 12.30 -27.43 -12.87
C TRP A 402 12.42 -26.52 -14.10
N TYR A 403 13.66 -26.29 -14.53
CA TYR A 403 13.94 -25.50 -15.72
C TYR A 403 13.43 -26.18 -16.99
N SER A 404 13.68 -27.49 -17.14
CA SER A 404 13.24 -28.27 -18.32
C SER A 404 11.71 -28.29 -18.46
N ASN A 405 11.01 -28.53 -17.35
CA ASN A 405 9.55 -28.57 -17.33
C ASN A 405 8.96 -27.18 -17.59
N SER A 406 9.45 -26.15 -16.89
CA SER A 406 9.00 -24.77 -17.11
C SER A 406 9.20 -24.32 -18.56
N LYS A 407 10.39 -24.55 -19.14
CA LYS A 407 10.67 -24.21 -20.55
C LYS A 407 9.73 -24.89 -21.54
N LYS A 408 9.38 -26.17 -21.29
CA LYS A 408 8.48 -26.93 -22.14
C LYS A 408 7.04 -26.40 -22.07
N LYS A 409 6.57 -26.01 -20.88
CA LYS A 409 5.20 -25.51 -20.66
C LYS A 409 5.04 -24.05 -21.09
N CYS A 410 6.09 -23.26 -20.92
CA CYS A 410 6.09 -21.82 -21.14
C CYS A 410 6.76 -21.43 -22.45
N ALA A 411 6.71 -22.30 -23.46
CA ALA A 411 7.42 -22.13 -24.72
C ALA A 411 7.05 -20.84 -25.47
N GLY A 412 5.80 -20.38 -25.33
CA GLY A 412 5.32 -19.11 -25.92
C GLY A 412 5.82 -17.85 -25.21
N GLN A 413 6.31 -17.98 -23.97
CA GLN A 413 6.79 -16.87 -23.15
C GLN A 413 8.32 -16.89 -23.00
N LEU A 414 9.03 -17.68 -23.83
CA LEU A 414 10.45 -17.97 -23.72
C LEU A 414 11.37 -16.74 -23.71
N HIS A 415 10.93 -15.61 -24.25
CA HIS A 415 11.69 -14.35 -24.23
C HIS A 415 11.96 -13.86 -22.81
N GLU A 416 11.07 -14.16 -21.86
CA GLU A 416 11.23 -13.81 -20.44
C GLU A 416 12.22 -14.72 -19.72
N PHE A 417 12.53 -15.90 -20.28
CA PHE A 417 13.39 -16.92 -19.68
C PHE A 417 14.86 -16.86 -20.12
N GLN A 418 15.25 -15.88 -20.93
CA GLN A 418 16.58 -15.85 -21.52
C GLN A 418 17.66 -15.47 -20.47
N GLY A 419 18.29 -16.51 -19.91
CA GLY A 419 19.57 -16.42 -19.19
C GLY A 419 19.49 -16.21 -17.68
N GLY A 420 18.31 -16.25 -17.06
CA GLY A 420 18.14 -16.09 -15.61
C GLY A 420 18.00 -17.41 -14.85
N PHE A 421 18.42 -17.42 -13.58
CA PHE A 421 18.01 -18.44 -12.63
C PHE A 421 16.49 -18.33 -12.42
N ILE A 422 15.74 -19.39 -12.80
CA ILE A 422 14.30 -19.47 -12.55
C ILE A 422 14.04 -19.35 -11.04
N GLY A 423 12.98 -18.67 -10.67
CA GLY A 423 12.62 -18.32 -9.29
C GLY A 423 13.33 -17.07 -8.82
N LEU A 424 14.64 -17.19 -8.57
CA LEU A 424 15.40 -16.25 -7.75
C LEU A 424 15.38 -14.82 -8.26
N LYS A 425 15.62 -14.62 -9.57
CA LYS A 425 15.71 -13.28 -10.14
C LYS A 425 14.37 -12.56 -10.04
N ASP A 426 13.29 -13.17 -10.50
CA ASP A 426 11.99 -12.50 -10.59
C ASP A 426 11.38 -12.29 -9.20
N THR A 427 11.52 -13.25 -8.28
CA THR A 427 11.17 -13.03 -6.86
C THR A 427 11.96 -11.86 -6.26
N PHE A 428 13.25 -11.73 -6.56
CA PHE A 428 14.03 -10.59 -6.07
C PHE A 428 13.55 -9.26 -6.69
N LEU A 429 13.21 -9.22 -7.98
CA LEU A 429 12.67 -8.02 -8.64
C LEU A 429 11.39 -7.52 -7.96
N ASP A 430 10.53 -8.44 -7.50
CA ASP A 430 9.27 -8.11 -6.81
C ASP A 430 9.50 -7.40 -5.47
N THR A 431 10.69 -7.53 -4.84
CA THR A 431 11.03 -6.80 -3.61
C THR A 431 10.99 -5.28 -3.80
N SER A 432 11.09 -4.80 -5.05
CA SER A 432 10.99 -3.38 -5.38
C SER A 432 9.66 -2.74 -4.99
N VAL A 433 8.61 -3.53 -4.71
CA VAL A 433 7.30 -3.06 -4.23
C VAL A 433 7.41 -2.15 -3.00
N ILE A 434 8.43 -2.37 -2.16
CA ILE A 434 8.68 -1.53 -0.98
C ILE A 434 8.99 -0.06 -1.35
N MET A 435 9.47 0.20 -2.57
CA MET A 435 9.75 1.54 -3.08
C MET A 435 8.48 2.35 -3.38
N CYS A 436 7.31 1.71 -3.45
CA CYS A 436 6.04 2.42 -3.48
C CYS A 436 5.77 3.19 -2.18
N ILE A 437 6.26 2.71 -1.02
CA ILE A 437 6.03 3.37 0.28
C ILE A 437 6.62 4.79 0.34
N PRO A 438 7.93 5.03 0.11
CA PRO A 438 8.48 6.36 0.20
C PRO A 438 7.86 7.25 -0.90
N ALA A 439 7.68 6.74 -2.11
CA ALA A 439 7.05 7.46 -3.21
C ALA A 439 5.64 7.95 -2.87
N MET A 440 4.82 7.10 -2.25
CA MET A 440 3.49 7.43 -1.76
C MET A 440 3.55 8.52 -0.68
N ILE A 441 4.38 8.36 0.34
CA ILE A 441 4.49 9.32 1.45
C ILE A 441 5.00 10.69 0.97
N PHE A 442 6.02 10.71 0.11
CA PHE A 442 6.52 11.94 -0.51
C PHE A 442 5.48 12.56 -1.45
N GLY A 443 4.75 11.74 -2.22
CA GLY A 443 3.68 12.18 -3.10
C GLY A 443 2.55 12.89 -2.35
N VAL A 444 2.00 12.25 -1.31
CA VAL A 444 0.97 12.86 -0.46
C VAL A 444 1.45 14.18 0.12
N SER A 445 2.66 14.21 0.69
CA SER A 445 3.22 15.44 1.24
C SER A 445 3.43 16.54 0.21
N PHE A 446 3.81 16.18 -1.02
CA PHE A 446 3.94 17.13 -2.13
C PHE A 446 2.59 17.76 -2.49
N ALA A 447 1.54 16.96 -2.61
CA ALA A 447 0.19 17.44 -2.88
C ALA A 447 -0.31 18.46 -1.82
N ILE A 448 -0.11 18.14 -0.53
CA ILE A 448 -0.49 19.02 0.60
C ILE A 448 0.35 20.30 0.62
N SER A 449 1.64 20.23 0.25
CA SER A 449 2.52 21.40 0.25
C SER A 449 2.13 22.48 -0.74
N ILE A 450 1.38 22.09 -1.77
CA ILE A 450 0.86 23.01 -2.78
C ILE A 450 -0.48 23.56 -2.35
N ASP A 451 -1.41 22.69 -1.95
CA ASP A 451 -2.70 23.09 -1.38
C ASP A 451 -3.25 21.97 -0.47
N GLU A 452 -3.59 22.31 0.77
CA GLU A 452 -4.18 21.37 1.74
C GLU A 452 -5.56 20.88 1.29
N GLU A 453 -6.26 21.65 0.45
CA GLU A 453 -7.58 21.31 -0.07
C GLU A 453 -7.54 20.18 -1.10
N ASN A 454 -6.40 19.96 -1.75
CA ASN A 454 -6.21 18.88 -2.74
C ASN A 454 -6.50 17.49 -2.20
N LEU A 455 -6.48 17.29 -0.88
CA LEU A 455 -6.76 15.98 -0.26
C LEU A 455 -8.16 15.84 0.34
N ARG A 456 -9.00 16.87 0.23
CA ARG A 456 -10.35 16.93 0.84
C ARG A 456 -11.46 16.47 -0.10
N TRP A 457 -11.13 15.66 -1.09
CA TRP A 457 -12.04 15.24 -2.15
C TRP A 457 -12.97 14.07 -1.80
N THR A 458 -13.00 13.64 -0.53
CA THR A 458 -13.91 12.59 -0.03
C THR A 458 -15.37 13.04 -0.03
N LYS A 459 -15.62 14.35 -0.04
CA LYS A 459 -16.96 14.94 0.04
C LYS A 459 -17.63 15.15 -1.33
N THR A 460 -17.07 14.58 -2.40
CA THR A 460 -17.61 14.73 -3.76
C THR A 460 -18.80 13.81 -4.05
N SER A 461 -19.65 14.19 -4.99
CA SER A 461 -20.74 13.34 -5.48
C SER A 461 -20.20 12.03 -6.08
N ALA A 462 -21.00 10.95 -6.04
CA ALA A 462 -20.58 9.64 -6.56
C ALA A 462 -20.15 9.67 -8.05
N PRO A 463 -20.85 10.39 -8.97
CA PRO A 463 -20.41 10.49 -10.36
C PRO A 463 -19.06 11.19 -10.51
N LEU A 464 -18.81 12.25 -9.73
CA LEU A 464 -17.54 12.97 -9.75
C LEU A 464 -16.40 12.10 -9.21
N THR A 465 -16.68 11.36 -8.14
CA THR A 465 -15.76 10.38 -7.55
C THR A 465 -15.39 9.28 -8.54
N ALA A 466 -16.37 8.72 -9.26
CA ALA A 466 -16.14 7.72 -10.30
C ALA A 466 -15.33 8.30 -11.48
N THR A 467 -15.66 9.52 -11.91
CA THR A 467 -14.93 10.21 -12.99
C THR A 467 -13.47 10.46 -12.60
N ARG A 468 -13.23 10.92 -11.37
CA ARG A 468 -11.89 11.08 -10.79
C ARG A 468 -11.10 9.78 -10.80
N ALA A 469 -11.72 8.70 -10.33
CA ALA A 469 -11.09 7.39 -10.28
C ALA A 469 -10.70 6.87 -11.68
N ILE A 470 -11.60 6.99 -12.66
CA ILE A 470 -11.35 6.56 -14.04
C ILE A 470 -10.19 7.36 -14.65
N ILE A 471 -10.23 8.69 -14.57
CA ILE A 471 -9.18 9.55 -15.13
C ILE A 471 -7.85 9.32 -14.39
N GLY A 472 -7.88 9.18 -13.06
CA GLY A 472 -6.71 8.88 -12.25
C GLY A 472 -6.06 7.56 -12.62
N LEU A 473 -6.84 6.48 -12.75
CA LEU A 473 -6.34 5.18 -13.15
C LEU A 473 -5.80 5.18 -14.58
N LEU A 474 -6.52 5.77 -15.53
CA LEU A 474 -6.09 5.85 -16.94
C LEU A 474 -4.78 6.64 -17.09
N THR A 475 -4.68 7.81 -16.47
CA THR A 475 -3.47 8.63 -16.56
C THR A 475 -2.30 7.98 -15.81
N THR A 476 -2.53 7.35 -14.66
CA THR A 476 -1.49 6.59 -13.93
C THR A 476 -1.00 5.39 -14.74
N ALA A 477 -1.90 4.65 -15.39
CA ALA A 477 -1.53 3.56 -16.28
C ALA A 477 -0.76 4.05 -17.51
N GLY A 478 -1.14 5.19 -18.08
CA GLY A 478 -0.40 5.85 -19.15
C GLY A 478 1.03 6.22 -18.73
N VAL A 479 1.21 6.76 -17.52
CA VAL A 479 2.53 7.07 -16.96
C VAL A 479 3.36 5.80 -16.72
N ASP A 480 2.78 4.74 -16.15
CA ASP A 480 3.49 3.45 -15.96
C ASP A 480 3.96 2.88 -17.30
N TYR A 481 3.07 2.85 -18.30
CA TYR A 481 3.39 2.39 -19.64
C TYR A 481 4.51 3.22 -20.29
N MET A 482 4.40 4.55 -20.27
CA MET A 482 5.41 5.45 -20.86
C MET A 482 6.78 5.27 -20.21
N ILE A 483 6.84 5.13 -18.89
CA ILE A 483 8.11 4.96 -18.19
C ILE A 483 8.72 3.59 -18.50
N ARG A 484 7.91 2.53 -18.52
CA ARG A 484 8.38 1.20 -18.90
C ARG A 484 8.92 1.18 -20.33
N LEU A 485 8.24 1.85 -21.25
CA LEU A 485 8.68 1.96 -22.64
C LEU A 485 10.02 2.71 -22.76
N VAL A 486 10.20 3.80 -22.01
CA VAL A 486 11.46 4.57 -22.03
C VAL A 486 12.61 3.79 -21.40
N LEU A 487 12.34 3.05 -20.32
CA LEU A 487 13.38 2.35 -19.56
C LEU A 487 13.70 0.96 -20.11
N SER A 488 12.77 0.30 -20.82
CA SER A 488 13.00 -1.02 -21.41
C SER A 488 14.20 -1.04 -22.36
N ASP A 489 14.38 0.03 -23.15
CA ASP A 489 15.46 0.11 -24.14
C ASP A 489 16.84 0.33 -23.50
N ILE A 490 16.86 0.92 -22.29
CA ILE A 490 18.11 1.25 -21.58
C ILE A 490 18.63 0.04 -20.79
N SER A 491 17.74 -0.87 -20.38
CA SER A 491 18.02 -1.86 -19.33
C SER A 491 18.69 -3.16 -19.80
N ASN A 492 19.46 -3.16 -20.88
CA ASN A 492 20.11 -4.38 -21.39
C ASN A 492 21.19 -4.98 -20.45
N LYS A 493 21.59 -4.28 -19.39
CA LYS A 493 22.54 -4.80 -18.38
C LYS A 493 21.80 -5.44 -17.20
N HIS A 494 22.21 -6.65 -16.81
CA HIS A 494 21.60 -7.41 -15.71
C HIS A 494 21.45 -6.60 -14.41
N THR A 495 22.46 -5.80 -14.04
CA THR A 495 22.45 -5.01 -12.79
C THR A 495 21.45 -3.85 -12.82
N SER A 496 21.14 -3.30 -14.00
CA SER A 496 20.22 -2.16 -14.10
C SER A 496 18.75 -2.57 -14.13
N ILE A 497 18.44 -3.86 -14.35
CA ILE A 497 17.04 -4.35 -14.47
C ILE A 497 16.24 -4.07 -13.20
N TYR A 498 16.82 -4.31 -12.02
CA TYR A 498 16.12 -4.05 -10.76
C TYR A 498 15.71 -2.57 -10.63
N VAL A 499 16.68 -1.67 -10.82
CA VAL A 499 16.47 -0.24 -10.62
C VAL A 499 15.61 0.35 -11.74
N LEU A 500 15.97 0.11 -13.01
CA LEU A 500 15.35 0.75 -14.17
C LEU A 500 14.00 0.12 -14.52
N ASN A 501 13.83 -1.20 -14.46
CA ASN A 501 12.60 -1.84 -14.94
C ASN A 501 11.55 -2.05 -13.84
N ASN A 502 11.93 -1.96 -12.56
CA ASN A 502 11.02 -2.23 -11.45
C ASN A 502 10.96 -1.05 -10.46
N ALA A 503 12.06 -0.73 -9.78
CA ALA A 503 12.05 0.27 -8.71
C ALA A 503 11.67 1.68 -9.20
N ILE A 504 12.27 2.19 -10.28
CA ILE A 504 11.96 3.52 -10.82
C ILE A 504 10.50 3.61 -11.31
N PRO A 505 9.99 2.69 -12.15
CA PRO A 505 8.58 2.68 -12.53
C PRO A 505 7.65 2.72 -11.32
N TYR A 506 7.95 1.93 -10.28
CA TYR A 506 7.15 1.92 -9.05
C TYR A 506 7.21 3.27 -8.32
N ILE A 507 8.39 3.85 -8.15
CA ILE A 507 8.55 5.18 -7.53
C ILE A 507 7.77 6.24 -8.28
N VAL A 508 8.00 6.36 -9.59
CA VAL A 508 7.44 7.48 -10.37
C VAL A 508 5.93 7.35 -10.50
N THR A 509 5.41 6.14 -10.72
CA THR A 509 3.96 5.92 -10.87
C THR A 509 3.21 6.11 -9.57
N THR A 510 3.76 5.63 -8.45
CA THR A 510 3.16 5.85 -7.14
C THR A 510 3.25 7.32 -6.73
N PHE A 511 4.37 8.00 -6.99
CA PHE A 511 4.49 9.43 -6.75
C PHE A 511 3.53 10.24 -7.61
N TYR A 512 3.35 9.86 -8.88
CA TYR A 512 2.36 10.47 -9.76
C TYR A 512 0.95 10.32 -9.20
N ALA A 513 0.54 9.10 -8.83
CA ALA A 513 -0.80 8.82 -8.31
C ALA A 513 -1.10 9.59 -7.02
N PHE A 514 -0.17 9.58 -6.06
CA PHE A 514 -0.39 10.20 -4.76
C PHE A 514 -0.07 11.70 -4.69
N GLY A 515 0.81 12.20 -5.56
CA GLY A 515 1.31 13.57 -5.54
C GLY A 515 0.86 14.44 -6.70
N ILE A 516 1.12 14.02 -7.94
CA ILE A 516 0.88 14.85 -9.13
C ILE A 516 -0.59 14.84 -9.56
N PHE A 517 -1.21 13.66 -9.60
CA PHE A 517 -2.61 13.51 -9.98
C PHE A 517 -3.56 14.38 -9.15
N PRO A 518 -3.40 14.50 -7.81
CA PRO A 518 -4.24 15.42 -7.05
C PRO A 518 -4.28 16.85 -7.60
N LEU A 519 -3.14 17.37 -8.03
CA LEU A 519 -3.02 18.71 -8.61
C LEU A 519 -3.73 18.80 -9.95
N ILE A 520 -3.55 17.77 -10.80
CA ILE A 520 -4.23 17.68 -12.09
C ILE A 520 -5.74 17.65 -11.87
N ALA A 521 -6.23 16.87 -10.90
CA ALA A 521 -7.65 16.75 -10.55
C ALA A 521 -8.26 18.08 -10.10
N GLU A 522 -7.50 18.92 -9.40
CA GLU A 522 -7.92 20.28 -9.04
C GLU A 522 -7.98 21.19 -10.27
N VAL A 523 -6.94 21.19 -11.12
CA VAL A 523 -6.89 22.00 -12.36
C VAL A 523 -8.05 21.68 -13.30
N ILE A 524 -8.41 20.40 -13.46
CA ILE A 524 -9.54 19.97 -14.29
C ILE A 524 -10.89 20.05 -13.57
N ASN A 525 -10.94 20.59 -12.35
CA ASN A 525 -12.15 20.81 -11.56
C ASN A 525 -12.92 19.52 -11.20
N ILE A 526 -12.21 18.41 -10.99
CA ILE A 526 -12.80 17.12 -10.61
C ILE A 526 -12.65 16.82 -9.10
N SER A 527 -11.87 17.64 -8.39
CA SER A 527 -11.74 17.63 -6.93
C SER A 527 -12.81 18.50 -6.23
N ARG A 528 -13.16 19.65 -6.84
CA ARG A 528 -14.04 20.74 -6.38
C ARG A 528 -14.58 20.66 -4.95
N THR A 529 -13.66 20.88 -4.02
CA THR A 529 -13.90 21.53 -2.71
C THR A 529 -14.50 22.94 -2.84
N SER A 530 -14.29 23.64 -3.96
CA SER A 530 -14.76 25.03 -4.15
C SER A 530 -16.29 25.18 -4.14
N GLN A 531 -17.05 24.21 -4.64
CA GLN A 531 -18.52 24.26 -4.56
C GLN A 531 -19.02 24.07 -3.13
N LEU A 532 -18.33 23.28 -2.31
CA LEU A 532 -18.66 23.15 -0.89
C LEU A 532 -18.46 24.48 -0.15
N LYS A 533 -17.46 25.28 -0.52
CA LYS A 533 -17.30 26.64 0.02
C LYS A 533 -18.46 27.56 -0.36
N GLU A 534 -18.97 27.46 -1.59
CA GLU A 534 -20.16 28.23 -1.99
C GLU A 534 -21.40 27.79 -1.20
N PHE A 535 -21.60 26.49 -0.99
CA PHE A 535 -22.70 25.97 -0.17
C PHE A 535 -22.57 26.35 1.31
N GLU A 536 -21.38 26.20 1.92
CA GLU A 536 -21.12 26.58 3.31
C GLU A 536 -21.25 28.10 3.51
N PHE A 537 -20.85 28.91 2.53
CA PHE A 537 -21.03 30.36 2.57
C PHE A 537 -22.51 30.77 2.40
N GLU A 538 -23.26 30.10 1.53
CA GLU A 538 -24.71 30.30 1.41
C GLU A 538 -25.46 29.88 2.68
N GLU A 539 -25.06 28.79 3.33
CA GLU A 539 -25.69 28.32 4.56
C GLU A 539 -25.31 29.22 5.74
N SER A 540 -24.04 29.64 5.84
CA SER A 540 -23.61 30.62 6.84
C SER A 540 -24.32 31.96 6.65
N SER A 541 -24.44 32.48 5.43
CA SER A 541 -25.11 33.77 5.18
C SER A 541 -26.62 33.71 5.44
N LYS A 542 -27.28 32.57 5.20
CA LYS A 542 -28.68 32.37 5.60
C LYS A 542 -28.83 32.33 7.11
N ASN A 543 -27.92 31.66 7.82
CA ASN A 543 -27.94 31.61 9.28
C ASN A 543 -27.62 32.98 9.90
N THR A 544 -26.69 33.77 9.36
CA THR A 544 -26.40 35.11 9.90
C THR A 544 -27.59 36.05 9.77
N VAL A 545 -28.35 35.97 8.67
CA VAL A 545 -29.58 36.78 8.50
C VAL A 545 -30.68 36.34 9.48
N GLN A 546 -30.74 35.05 9.81
CA GLN A 546 -31.72 34.52 10.75
C GLN A 546 -31.34 34.81 12.21
N ASP A 547 -30.05 34.77 12.53
CA ASP A 547 -29.50 35.16 13.83
C ASP A 547 -29.66 36.68 14.07
N ASP A 548 -29.53 37.53 13.05
CA ASP A 548 -29.81 38.97 13.16
C ASP A 548 -31.31 39.25 13.45
N GLU A 549 -32.23 38.45 12.91
CA GLU A 549 -33.66 38.53 13.27
C GLU A 549 -33.94 37.96 14.67
N GLU A 550 -33.25 36.90 15.07
CA GLU A 550 -33.43 36.28 16.39
C GLU A 550 -32.79 37.11 17.51
N ASP A 551 -31.63 37.74 17.29
CA ASP A 551 -30.99 38.69 18.21
C ASP A 551 -31.80 39.97 18.40
N SER A 552 -32.57 40.40 17.38
CA SER A 552 -33.54 41.49 17.53
C SER A 552 -34.68 41.15 18.51
N ASN A 553 -35.10 39.88 18.55
CA ASN A 553 -36.09 39.36 19.49
C ASN A 553 -35.48 39.02 20.86
N ILE A 554 -34.24 38.53 20.90
CA ILE A 554 -33.51 38.24 22.13
C ILE A 554 -33.16 39.55 22.86
N HIS A 555 -32.83 40.65 22.17
CA HIS A 555 -32.66 41.95 22.84
C HIS A 555 -33.96 42.46 23.49
N GLN A 556 -35.13 42.15 22.93
CA GLN A 556 -36.42 42.43 23.56
C GLN A 556 -36.68 41.57 24.80
N ILE A 557 -36.24 40.30 24.80
CA ILE A 557 -36.43 39.36 25.92
C ILE A 557 -35.37 39.57 27.02
N ALA A 558 -34.13 39.90 26.67
CA ALA A 558 -33.01 40.15 27.59
C ALA A 558 -33.21 41.41 28.44
N SER A 559 -34.04 42.36 27.99
CA SER A 559 -34.46 43.50 28.80
C SER A 559 -35.34 43.12 30.01
N ARG A 560 -35.80 41.87 30.11
CA ARG A 560 -36.66 41.37 31.22
C ARG A 560 -35.96 40.41 32.18
N TYR A 561 -34.73 40.02 31.94
CA TYR A 561 -34.00 39.10 32.82
C TYR A 561 -32.80 39.82 33.48
N GLN A 562 -32.77 39.81 34.81
CA GLN A 562 -31.60 40.28 35.55
C GLN A 562 -30.38 39.42 35.21
N PRO A 563 -29.19 40.04 35.01
CA PRO A 563 -27.99 39.30 34.67
C PRO A 563 -27.63 38.31 35.78
N VAL A 564 -27.46 37.05 35.41
CA VAL A 564 -26.88 36.03 36.28
C VAL A 564 -25.43 36.44 36.55
N GLN A 565 -25.09 36.66 37.82
CA GLN A 565 -23.72 36.96 38.24
C GLN A 565 -22.80 35.79 37.88
N ILE A 566 -21.94 36.00 36.90
CA ILE A 566 -20.81 35.12 36.63
C ILE A 566 -19.79 35.37 37.73
N VAL A 567 -19.63 34.39 38.63
CA VAL A 567 -18.61 34.43 39.68
C VAL A 567 -17.25 34.22 39.02
N ASN A 568 -16.47 35.29 38.94
CA ASN A 568 -15.10 35.26 38.46
C ASN A 568 -14.21 34.64 39.55
N LEU A 569 -13.77 33.40 39.35
CA LEU A 569 -12.77 32.75 40.21
C LEU A 569 -11.41 33.34 39.86
N GLY A 570 -11.02 34.39 40.59
CA GLY A 570 -9.75 35.09 40.41
C GLY A 570 -8.52 34.19 40.59
N ASP A 571 -7.39 34.68 40.08
CA ASP A 571 -6.08 33.99 40.07
C ASP A 571 -5.68 33.49 41.47
N ILE A 572 -5.72 32.16 41.65
CA ILE A 572 -5.31 31.51 42.90
C ILE A 572 -3.78 31.31 42.84
N LYS A 573 -3.05 32.13 43.60
CA LYS A 573 -1.65 31.85 43.94
C LYS A 573 -1.62 30.69 44.93
N ILE A 574 -1.17 29.52 44.47
CA ILE A 574 -1.01 28.32 45.30
C ILE A 574 0.39 28.38 45.92
N GLU A 575 0.47 28.75 47.19
CA GLU A 575 1.74 28.83 47.94
C GLU A 575 2.08 27.52 48.68
N ASN A 576 1.12 26.58 48.82
CA ASN A 576 1.37 25.28 49.45
C ASN A 576 0.42 24.16 48.94
N LEU A 577 0.90 22.91 48.90
CA LEU A 577 0.17 21.77 48.32
C LEU A 577 -1.11 21.39 49.08
N GLU A 578 -1.15 21.63 50.40
CA GLU A 578 -2.34 21.37 51.23
C GLU A 578 -3.53 22.27 50.88
N ASP A 579 -3.27 23.50 50.44
CA ASP A 579 -4.34 24.43 50.05
C ASP A 579 -4.90 24.10 48.68
N LEU A 580 -4.11 23.46 47.81
CA LEU A 580 -4.58 22.94 46.53
C LEU A 580 -5.60 21.82 46.74
N ASP A 581 -5.35 20.88 47.65
CA ASP A 581 -6.23 19.74 47.89
C ASP A 581 -7.57 20.17 48.52
N LYS A 582 -7.53 21.15 49.44
CA LYS A 582 -8.74 21.78 49.99
C LYS A 582 -9.54 22.53 48.93
N THR A 583 -8.86 23.27 48.05
CA THR A 583 -9.51 24.01 46.97
C THR A 583 -10.12 23.06 45.92
N LEU A 584 -9.42 21.98 45.58
CA LEU A 584 -9.94 20.94 44.68
C LEU A 584 -11.20 20.30 45.27
N THR A 585 -11.17 19.96 46.56
CA THR A 585 -12.29 19.33 47.25
C THR A 585 -13.51 20.26 47.32
N ALA A 586 -13.29 21.55 47.59
CA ALA A 586 -14.36 22.56 47.60
C ALA A 586 -14.99 22.75 46.21
N ASN A 587 -14.16 22.84 45.16
CA ASN A 587 -14.65 22.95 43.78
C ASN A 587 -15.40 21.70 43.34
N GLN A 588 -14.95 20.51 43.75
CA GLN A 588 -15.60 19.24 43.42
C GLN A 588 -16.97 19.12 44.11
N GLN A 589 -17.10 19.63 45.35
CA GLN A 589 -18.40 19.74 46.01
C GLN A 589 -19.33 20.75 45.31
N GLN A 590 -18.81 21.89 44.87
CA GLN A 590 -19.59 22.90 44.16
C GLN A 590 -20.08 22.39 42.79
N ILE A 591 -19.23 21.67 42.05
CA ILE A 591 -19.60 20.99 40.79
C ILE A 591 -20.69 19.94 41.04
N SER A 592 -20.56 19.14 42.10
CA SER A 592 -21.58 18.13 42.47
C SER A 592 -22.93 18.78 42.79
N GLN A 593 -22.94 19.91 43.49
CA GLN A 593 -24.17 20.67 43.76
C GLN A 593 -24.79 21.28 42.49
N LEU A 594 -23.98 21.79 41.57
CA LEU A 594 -24.44 22.30 40.28
C LEU A 594 -25.04 21.19 39.41
N GLN A 595 -24.40 20.03 39.36
CA GLN A 595 -24.94 18.85 38.67
C GLN A 595 -26.28 18.40 39.27
N LEU A 596 -26.41 18.41 40.61
CA LEU A 596 -27.66 18.10 41.29
C LEU A 596 -28.76 19.10 40.90
N ARG A 597 -28.49 20.41 40.94
CA ARG A 597 -29.46 21.44 40.50
C ARG A 597 -29.86 21.26 39.03
N HIS A 598 -28.90 20.95 38.16
CA HIS A 598 -29.17 20.75 36.74
C HIS A 598 -30.03 19.49 36.50
N SER A 599 -29.87 18.45 37.31
CA SER A 599 -30.70 17.24 37.28
C SER A 599 -32.14 17.51 37.75
N MET A 600 -32.32 18.31 38.81
CA MET A 600 -33.65 18.70 39.29
C MET A 600 -34.37 19.60 38.29
N SER A 601 -33.68 20.56 37.68
CA SER A 601 -34.24 21.41 36.63
C SER A 601 -34.71 20.59 35.42
N ARG A 602 -33.95 19.57 34.99
CA ARG A 602 -34.38 18.65 33.92
C ARG A 602 -35.63 17.85 34.30
N GLN A 603 -35.76 17.41 35.55
CA GLN A 603 -36.96 16.71 36.02
C GLN A 603 -38.18 17.63 36.03
N GLU A 604 -38.02 18.91 36.40
CA GLU A 604 -39.10 19.90 36.35
C GLU A 604 -39.53 20.21 34.91
N SER A 605 -38.58 20.37 33.99
CA SER A 605 -38.87 20.56 32.56
C SER A 605 -39.60 19.35 31.95
N ALA A 606 -39.22 18.13 32.34
CA ALA A 606 -39.89 16.91 31.88
C ALA A 606 -41.35 16.84 32.36
N LYS A 607 -41.62 17.18 33.64
CA LYS A 607 -42.99 17.27 34.18
C LYS A 607 -43.83 18.34 33.48
N PHE A 608 -43.22 19.46 33.09
CA PHE A 608 -43.90 20.52 32.35
C PHE A 608 -44.25 20.07 30.92
N GLY A 609 -43.36 19.32 30.26
CA GLY A 609 -43.62 18.73 28.94
C GLY A 609 -44.75 17.69 28.95
N GLU A 610 -44.82 16.83 29.97
CA GLU A 610 -45.92 15.87 30.13
C GLU A 610 -47.27 16.57 30.35
N SER A 611 -47.28 17.67 31.12
CA SER A 611 -48.48 18.46 31.35
C SER A 611 -48.98 19.13 30.07
N GLN A 612 -48.09 19.68 29.24
CA GLN A 612 -48.47 20.23 27.93
C GLN A 612 -48.94 19.15 26.94
N SER A 613 -48.34 17.96 26.98
CA SER A 613 -48.78 16.81 26.17
C SER A 613 -50.21 16.39 26.52
N GLN A 614 -50.57 16.36 27.81
CA GLN A 614 -51.93 16.07 28.25
C GLN A 614 -52.94 17.14 27.85
N VAL A 615 -52.58 18.42 27.93
CA VAL A 615 -53.42 19.54 27.47
C VAL A 615 -53.66 19.47 25.95
N ASN A 616 -52.63 19.15 25.17
CA ASN A 616 -52.77 19.01 23.71
C ASN A 616 -53.60 17.77 23.31
N LYS A 617 -53.47 16.64 24.02
CA LYS A 617 -54.35 15.48 23.82
C LYS A 617 -55.81 15.79 24.15
N SER A 618 -56.06 16.59 25.19
CA SER A 618 -57.42 17.02 25.57
C SER A 618 -58.04 17.95 24.51
N ARG A 619 -57.24 18.82 23.90
CA ARG A 619 -57.67 19.69 22.78
C ARG A 619 -57.91 18.95 21.46
N GLN A 620 -57.30 17.78 21.27
CA GLN A 620 -57.57 16.94 20.09
C GLN A 620 -58.81 16.05 20.25
N GLN A 621 -59.31 15.88 21.48
CA GLN A 621 -60.51 15.10 21.77
C GLN A 621 -61.80 15.95 21.82
N GLN A 622 -61.67 17.26 21.94
CA GLN A 622 -62.76 18.24 21.71
C GLN A 622 -62.79 18.62 20.23
#